data_AF-A0A936IAF3-F1
#
_entry.id   AF-A0A936IAF3-F1
#
_cell.length_a   1.000
_cell.length_b   1.000
_cell.length_c   1.000
_cell.angle_alpha   90.00
_cell.angle_beta   90.00
_cell.angle_gamma   90.00
#
_symmetry.space_group_name_H-M   'P 1'
#
loop_
_entity.id
_entity.type
_entity.pdbx_description
1 polymer ?
#
loop_
_entity_poly.entity_id
_entity_poly.type
_entity_poly.pdbx_seq_one_letter_code
_entity_poly.pdbx_strand_id
1 'polypeptide(L)'
;MEDLLTEAVPKRGHTAAPGPAMNGDVQHRITLLGFLSRKKLWILGAGVITGLLVFGRYIRDPVLYSSSVIFFVDPEPPRSKDDLRPTELVSGNIRRLFHVATSTAMNDHLIQTFDLYRHFGIDTMKDLHEERIYSLLWRRVTARFVDDNSLSITVLDADRALAAAMANEVFRQLEVLTRAQALTALERKGAIYREAMDQMEKRSKAQTNDLVAIATEFERRTERTSGGERLQDPTAAVGFQLAQIAAKLTTANEELASTRRDLEISAALIREQQVPVLHLARKAILDIETIPHLEIGKAIASLAVLIMLLVTALLTLWFKHGSEVKDYFRGINAAA
;
A
#
# COMPACT_ATOMS: atom_id res chain seq x y z
N MET A 1 -0.55 -18.33 45.06
CA MET A 1 -0.96 -16.94 45.27
C MET A 1 -2.48 -16.94 45.28
N GLU A 2 -3.07 -17.45 46.36
CA GLU A 2 -3.27 -16.71 47.63
C GLU A 2 -4.11 -15.47 47.36
N ASP A 3 -5.16 -15.15 48.08
CA ASP A 3 -5.93 -15.77 49.15
C ASP A 3 -6.93 -14.65 49.51
N LEU A 4 -8.05 -14.97 50.17
CA LEU A 4 -8.67 -14.07 51.18
C LEU A 4 -9.26 -12.71 50.67
N LEU A 5 -10.47 -12.25 50.96
CA LEU A 5 -11.40 -12.51 52.05
C LEU A 5 -12.77 -11.92 51.67
N THR A 6 -13.78 -12.75 51.87
CA THR A 6 -15.11 -12.40 52.35
C THR A 6 -15.03 -11.43 53.54
N GLU A 7 -15.72 -10.30 53.48
CA GLU A 7 -16.18 -9.61 54.70
C GLU A 7 -17.57 -9.00 54.47
N ALA A 8 -18.54 -9.58 55.17
CA ALA A 8 -19.87 -9.02 55.38
C ALA A 8 -19.84 -8.06 56.60
N VAL A 9 -20.98 -7.42 56.89
CA VAL A 9 -21.37 -6.67 58.12
C VAL A 9 -21.33 -5.12 57.95
N PRO A 10 -22.24 -4.31 58.55
CA PRO A 10 -23.70 -4.44 58.71
C PRO A 10 -24.48 -3.16 58.31
N LYS A 11 -25.81 -3.31 58.30
CA LYS A 11 -26.81 -2.23 58.35
C LYS A 11 -26.48 -1.14 59.39
N ARG A 12 -26.46 0.12 58.96
CA ARG A 12 -26.79 1.28 59.82
C ARG A 12 -27.94 2.06 59.20
N GLY A 13 -29.06 2.05 59.90
CA GLY A 13 -30.16 2.97 59.66
C GLY A 13 -29.72 4.39 60.00
N HIS A 14 -29.82 5.29 59.02
CA HIS A 14 -29.84 6.72 59.24
C HIS A 14 -31.14 7.26 58.66
N THR A 15 -32.08 7.48 59.57
CA THR A 15 -33.24 8.37 59.39
C THR A 15 -32.72 9.79 59.17
N ALA A 16 -32.48 10.16 57.92
CA ALA A 16 -32.27 11.53 57.52
C ALA A 16 -33.63 12.18 57.26
N ALA A 17 -33.87 13.31 57.93
CA ALA A 17 -35.07 14.12 57.81
C ALA A 17 -35.32 14.56 56.35
N PRO A 18 -36.59 14.68 55.92
CA PRO A 18 -36.94 15.23 54.62
C PRO A 18 -36.55 16.72 54.57
N GLY A 19 -35.41 17.01 53.93
CA GLY A 19 -35.04 18.37 53.56
C GLY A 19 -36.06 18.95 52.57
N PRO A 20 -36.33 20.27 52.63
CA PRO A 20 -37.39 20.91 51.86
C PRO A 20 -37.19 20.70 50.35
N ALA A 21 -38.29 20.27 49.74
CA ALA A 21 -38.51 19.99 48.33
C ALA A 21 -37.65 20.80 47.34
N MET A 22 -36.88 20.06 46.54
CA MET A 22 -36.43 20.43 45.20
C MET A 22 -37.64 20.81 44.32
N ASN A 23 -38.12 22.04 44.44
CA ASN A 23 -39.13 22.63 43.54
C ASN A 23 -38.51 23.51 42.44
N GLY A 24 -37.18 23.69 42.43
CA GLY A 24 -36.48 24.48 41.41
C GLY A 24 -36.40 23.81 40.04
N ASP A 25 -36.42 22.48 39.98
CA ASP A 25 -36.20 21.73 38.74
C ASP A 25 -37.45 21.70 37.83
N VAL A 26 -38.64 21.85 38.43
CA VAL A 26 -39.92 21.90 37.69
C VAL A 26 -40.14 23.26 37.03
N GLN A 27 -39.73 24.36 37.68
CA GLN A 27 -39.87 25.71 37.12
C GLN A 27 -38.94 25.97 35.92
N HIS A 28 -37.74 25.39 35.90
CA HIS A 28 -36.84 25.49 34.75
C HIS A 28 -37.34 24.73 33.51
N ARG A 29 -38.06 23.61 33.68
CA ARG A 29 -38.62 22.85 32.54
C ARG A 29 -39.79 23.55 31.85
N ILE A 30 -40.63 24.26 32.61
CA ILE A 30 -41.82 24.96 32.08
C ILE A 30 -41.40 26.21 31.27
N THR A 31 -40.32 26.88 31.67
CA THR A 31 -39.82 28.09 30.98
C THR A 31 -39.14 27.80 29.64
N LEU A 32 -38.41 26.67 29.53
CA LEU A 32 -37.75 26.24 28.28
C LEU A 32 -38.76 25.88 27.17
N LEU A 33 -39.82 25.13 27.51
CA LEU A 33 -40.89 24.76 26.56
C LEU A 33 -41.66 25.99 26.05
N GLY A 34 -41.90 26.97 26.94
CA GLY A 34 -42.52 28.25 26.57
C GLY A 34 -41.69 29.01 25.53
N PHE A 35 -40.37 29.10 25.75
CA PHE A 35 -39.44 29.76 24.82
C PHE A 35 -39.37 29.05 23.46
N LEU A 36 -39.27 27.71 23.46
CA LEU A 36 -39.23 26.91 22.23
C LEU A 36 -40.50 27.10 21.38
N SER A 37 -41.67 27.15 22.02
CA SER A 37 -42.94 27.34 21.31
C SER A 37 -43.10 28.72 20.65
N ARG A 38 -42.43 29.76 21.17
CA ARG A 38 -42.44 31.12 20.59
C ARG A 38 -41.52 31.24 19.38
N LYS A 39 -40.50 30.37 19.28
CA LYS A 39 -39.53 30.36 18.17
C LYS A 39 -39.75 29.19 17.20
N LYS A 40 -40.94 28.57 17.20
CA LYS A 40 -41.26 27.38 16.39
C LYS A 40 -40.98 27.53 14.88
N LEU A 41 -41.30 28.68 14.29
CA LEU A 41 -41.03 28.95 12.87
C LEU A 41 -39.53 29.06 12.58
N TRP A 42 -38.75 29.59 13.53
CA TRP A 42 -37.30 29.68 13.41
C TRP A 42 -36.64 28.31 13.47
N ILE A 43 -37.13 27.41 14.33
CA ILE A 43 -36.60 26.04 14.45
C ILE A 43 -36.92 25.22 13.20
N LEU A 44 -38.16 25.29 12.69
CA LEU A 44 -38.55 24.65 11.42
C LEU A 44 -37.73 25.19 10.25
N GLY A 45 -37.58 26.51 10.15
CA GLY A 45 -36.76 27.16 9.13
C GLY A 45 -35.30 26.70 9.18
N ALA A 46 -34.70 26.66 10.36
CA ALA A 46 -33.33 26.17 10.55
C ALA A 46 -33.18 24.70 10.13
N GLY A 47 -34.18 23.86 10.43
CA GLY A 47 -34.20 22.46 9.99
C GLY A 47 -34.22 22.34 8.46
N VAL A 48 -35.14 23.04 7.79
CA VAL A 48 -35.25 23.01 6.32
C VAL A 48 -33.96 23.50 5.66
N ILE A 49 -33.37 24.59 6.15
CA ILE A 49 -32.09 25.11 5.65
C ILE A 49 -30.98 24.08 5.82
N THR A 50 -30.89 23.43 6.99
CA THR A 50 -29.90 22.38 7.24
C THR A 50 -30.08 21.20 6.30
N GLY A 51 -31.33 20.75 6.08
CA GLY A 51 -31.65 19.68 5.13
C GLY A 51 -31.27 20.02 3.69
N LEU A 52 -31.57 21.25 3.25
CA LEU A 52 -31.19 21.74 1.92
C LEU A 52 -29.67 21.84 1.75
N LEU A 53 -28.93 22.24 2.78
CA LEU A 53 -27.46 22.29 2.76
C LEU A 53 -26.86 20.88 2.64
N VAL A 54 -27.36 19.91 3.40
CA VAL A 54 -26.92 18.50 3.31
C VAL A 54 -27.25 17.91 1.95
N PHE A 55 -28.46 18.15 1.44
CA PHE A 55 -28.90 17.67 0.13
C PHE A 55 -28.10 18.30 -1.01
N GLY A 56 -27.88 19.62 -0.97
CA GLY A 56 -27.05 20.32 -1.96
C GLY A 56 -25.61 19.82 -1.96
N ARG A 57 -25.07 19.48 -0.77
CA ARG A 57 -23.76 18.83 -0.66
C ARG A 57 -23.74 17.44 -1.29
N TYR A 58 -24.79 16.64 -1.08
CA TYR A 58 -24.92 15.30 -1.66
C TYR A 58 -25.01 15.32 -3.19
N ILE A 59 -25.72 16.29 -3.77
CA ILE A 59 -25.77 16.45 -5.24
C ILE A 59 -24.40 16.86 -5.81
N ARG A 60 -23.64 17.65 -5.04
CA ARG A 60 -22.34 18.19 -5.50
C ARG A 60 -21.22 17.16 -5.44
N ASP A 61 -21.23 16.29 -4.43
CA ASP A 61 -20.16 15.31 -4.18
C ASP A 61 -20.67 13.91 -4.60
N PRO A 62 -20.38 13.44 -5.82
CA PRO A 62 -20.86 12.14 -6.28
C PRO A 62 -20.31 11.01 -5.41
N VAL A 63 -21.09 9.95 -5.29
CA VAL A 63 -20.65 8.70 -4.65
C VAL A 63 -19.42 8.19 -5.40
N LEU A 64 -18.34 7.93 -4.65
CA LEU A 64 -17.12 7.35 -5.18
C LEU A 64 -17.11 5.85 -4.88
N TYR A 65 -16.91 5.05 -5.92
CA TYR A 65 -16.65 3.62 -5.86
C TYR A 65 -15.16 3.36 -5.71
N SER A 66 -14.81 2.33 -4.95
CA SER A 66 -13.42 1.95 -4.71
C SER A 66 -13.10 0.69 -5.48
N SER A 67 -11.99 0.65 -6.21
CA SER A 67 -11.47 -0.58 -6.78
C SER A 67 -9.98 -0.72 -6.45
N SER A 68 -9.57 -1.92 -6.05
CA SER A 68 -8.21 -2.17 -5.58
C SER A 68 -7.58 -3.34 -6.30
N VAL A 69 -6.34 -3.17 -6.74
CA VAL A 69 -5.46 -4.24 -7.19
C VAL A 69 -4.45 -4.55 -6.09
N ILE A 70 -4.20 -5.83 -5.83
CA ILE A 70 -3.20 -6.28 -4.86
C ILE A 70 -2.22 -7.18 -5.61
N PHE A 71 -0.93 -6.98 -5.39
CA PHE A 71 0.13 -7.79 -5.95
C PHE A 71 1.28 -7.92 -4.96
N PHE A 72 2.08 -8.95 -5.16
CA PHE A 72 3.28 -9.21 -4.37
C PHE A 72 4.52 -9.19 -5.26
N VAL A 73 5.63 -8.82 -4.63
CA VAL A 73 6.95 -8.77 -5.25
C VAL A 73 7.70 -10.02 -4.83
N ASP A 74 8.27 -10.74 -5.78
CA ASP A 74 9.11 -11.87 -5.44
C ASP A 74 10.32 -11.39 -4.62
N PRO A 75 10.65 -12.06 -3.51
CA PRO A 75 11.90 -11.79 -2.83
C PRO A 75 13.06 -12.07 -3.79
N GLU A 76 14.02 -11.15 -3.89
CA GLU A 76 15.26 -11.44 -4.61
C GLU A 76 15.88 -12.72 -4.01
N PRO A 77 16.24 -13.71 -4.83
CA PRO A 77 16.94 -14.88 -4.33
C PRO A 77 18.26 -14.41 -3.67
N PRO A 78 18.69 -15.06 -2.57
CA PRO A 78 19.89 -14.66 -1.85
C PRO A 78 21.10 -14.61 -2.80
N ARG A 79 21.88 -13.54 -2.74
CA ARG A 79 23.00 -13.28 -3.67
C ARG A 79 24.16 -14.25 -3.49
N SER A 80 24.30 -14.86 -2.32
CA SER A 80 25.21 -15.98 -2.08
C SER A 80 24.71 -16.85 -0.92
N LYS A 81 25.23 -18.07 -0.77
CA LYS A 81 24.97 -18.93 0.40
C LYS A 81 25.43 -18.31 1.72
N ASP A 82 26.41 -17.39 1.66
CA ASP A 82 26.97 -16.71 2.83
C ASP A 82 26.31 -15.36 3.11
N ASP A 83 25.51 -14.85 2.17
CA ASP A 83 24.74 -13.61 2.32
C ASP A 83 23.43 -13.90 3.07
N LEU A 84 23.58 -14.36 4.32
CA LEU A 84 22.51 -14.61 5.28
C LEU A 84 21.95 -13.30 5.86
N ARG A 85 22.06 -12.17 5.15
CA ARG A 85 21.46 -10.91 5.58
C ARG A 85 19.93 -11.04 5.45
N PRO A 86 19.19 -11.11 6.56
CA PRO A 86 17.77 -11.36 6.52
C PRO A 86 17.05 -10.11 5.99
N THR A 87 16.21 -10.30 4.97
CA THR A 87 14.95 -9.56 4.81
C THR A 87 14.99 -8.07 4.40
N GLU A 88 16.04 -7.30 4.66
CA GLU A 88 16.04 -5.85 4.38
C GLU A 88 16.06 -5.50 2.88
N LEU A 89 16.73 -6.30 2.05
CA LEU A 89 16.83 -6.09 0.59
C LEU A 89 15.48 -6.27 -0.12
N VAL A 90 14.60 -7.13 0.39
CA VAL A 90 13.26 -7.34 -0.18
C VAL A 90 12.39 -6.09 0.00
N SER A 91 12.54 -5.40 1.14
CA SER A 91 11.82 -4.17 1.44
C SER A 91 12.20 -2.97 0.54
N GLY A 92 13.39 -3.00 -0.07
CA GLY A 92 13.85 -1.95 -0.97
C GLY A 92 13.10 -1.94 -2.30
N ASN A 93 12.81 -3.13 -2.83
CA ASN A 93 12.13 -3.27 -4.11
C ASN A 93 10.67 -2.81 -4.03
N ILE A 94 9.94 -3.19 -2.97
CA ILE A 94 8.54 -2.79 -2.82
C ILE A 94 8.37 -1.29 -2.55
N ARG A 95 9.27 -0.67 -1.76
CA ARG A 95 9.28 0.79 -1.56
C ARG A 95 9.53 1.53 -2.87
N ARG A 96 10.42 1.03 -3.72
CA ARG A 96 10.64 1.59 -5.06
C ARG A 96 9.36 1.53 -5.89
N LEU A 97 8.67 0.39 -5.90
CA LEU A 97 7.40 0.25 -6.62
C LEU A 97 6.33 1.18 -6.09
N PHE A 98 6.23 1.35 -4.77
CA PHE A 98 5.36 2.34 -4.15
C PHE A 98 5.64 3.75 -4.71
N HIS A 99 6.90 4.18 -4.74
CA HIS A 99 7.26 5.48 -5.29
C HIS A 99 6.97 5.61 -6.79
N VAL A 100 7.17 4.55 -7.58
CA VAL A 100 6.82 4.56 -9.02
C VAL A 100 5.31 4.64 -9.20
N ALA A 101 4.53 3.89 -8.41
CA ALA A 101 3.07 3.90 -8.45
C ALA A 101 2.47 5.28 -8.13
N THR A 102 3.13 6.06 -7.26
CA THR A 102 2.71 7.41 -6.89
C THR A 102 3.48 8.53 -7.63
N SER A 103 4.24 8.18 -8.67
CA SER A 103 5.07 9.15 -9.40
C SER A 103 4.26 10.01 -10.36
N THR A 104 4.78 11.19 -10.71
CA THR A 104 4.20 12.05 -11.75
C THR A 104 4.06 11.31 -13.08
N ALA A 105 5.08 10.54 -13.49
CA ALA A 105 5.02 9.76 -14.73
C ALA A 105 3.88 8.72 -14.75
N MET A 106 3.56 8.11 -13.61
CA MET A 106 2.39 7.22 -13.51
C MET A 106 1.09 8.00 -13.62
N ASN A 107 1.00 9.17 -12.96
CA ASN A 107 -0.17 10.03 -13.08
C ASN A 107 -0.37 10.52 -14.53
N ASP A 108 0.69 10.94 -15.22
CA ASP A 108 0.67 11.37 -16.62
C ASP A 108 0.15 10.26 -17.52
N HIS A 109 0.67 9.05 -17.30
CA HIS A 109 0.23 7.84 -18.00
C HIS A 109 -1.27 7.60 -17.81
N LEU A 110 -1.79 7.71 -16.59
CA LEU A 110 -3.23 7.57 -16.33
C LEU A 110 -4.05 8.70 -16.97
N ILE A 111 -3.59 9.95 -16.88
CA ILE A 111 -4.26 11.12 -17.48
C ILE A 111 -4.44 10.92 -18.98
N GLN A 112 -3.37 10.51 -19.66
CA GLN A 112 -3.36 10.28 -21.10
C GLN A 112 -4.18 9.04 -21.48
N THR A 113 -4.03 7.93 -20.74
CA THR A 113 -4.67 6.65 -21.07
C THR A 113 -6.20 6.72 -20.96
N PHE A 114 -6.71 7.49 -20.00
CA PHE A 114 -8.15 7.55 -19.69
C PHE A 114 -8.81 8.89 -20.03
N ASP A 115 -8.09 9.80 -20.69
CA ASP A 115 -8.58 11.16 -21.01
C ASP A 115 -9.22 11.84 -19.78
N LEU A 116 -8.46 11.88 -18.68
CA LEU A 116 -9.00 12.26 -17.37
C LEU A 116 -9.43 13.72 -17.29
N TYR A 117 -8.88 14.61 -18.14
CA TYR A 117 -9.36 15.98 -18.25
C TYR A 117 -10.83 16.01 -18.67
N ARG A 118 -11.18 15.24 -19.72
CA ARG A 118 -12.55 15.15 -20.21
C ARG A 118 -13.45 14.46 -19.20
N HIS A 119 -13.02 13.33 -18.64
CA HIS A 119 -13.80 12.57 -17.66
C HIS A 119 -14.18 13.40 -16.43
N PHE A 120 -13.26 14.21 -15.92
CA PHE A 120 -13.51 15.09 -14.77
C PHE A 120 -14.02 16.48 -15.14
N GLY A 121 -14.24 16.77 -16.42
CA GLY A 121 -14.70 18.08 -16.88
C GLY A 121 -13.73 19.22 -16.55
N ILE A 122 -12.43 18.93 -16.50
CA ILE A 122 -11.38 19.91 -16.26
C ILE A 122 -11.07 20.59 -17.59
N ASP A 123 -11.34 21.90 -17.64
CA ASP A 123 -11.07 22.74 -18.79
C ASP A 123 -9.55 23.00 -18.92
N THR A 124 -8.94 22.47 -19.98
CA THR A 124 -7.51 22.60 -20.28
C THR A 124 -7.11 24.01 -20.72
N MET A 125 -8.08 24.88 -21.02
CA MET A 125 -7.82 26.29 -21.39
C MET A 125 -7.68 27.18 -20.16
N LYS A 126 -8.00 26.68 -18.95
CA LYS A 126 -7.87 27.44 -17.71
C LYS A 126 -6.48 27.27 -17.11
N ASP A 127 -6.03 28.33 -16.44
CA ASP A 127 -4.82 28.27 -15.62
C ASP A 127 -4.96 27.18 -14.54
N LEU A 128 -3.83 26.53 -14.25
CA LEU A 128 -3.68 25.50 -13.22
C LEU A 128 -4.50 24.21 -13.47
N HIS A 129 -4.81 23.90 -14.73
CA HIS A 129 -5.55 22.66 -15.05
C HIS A 129 -4.74 21.41 -14.71
N GLU A 130 -3.42 21.44 -14.90
CA GLU A 130 -2.50 20.36 -14.53
C GLU A 130 -2.52 20.10 -13.01
N GLU A 131 -2.30 21.13 -12.19
CA GLU A 131 -2.29 21.01 -10.74
C GLU A 131 -3.64 20.52 -10.19
N ARG A 132 -4.74 20.90 -10.83
CA ARG A 132 -6.09 20.41 -10.49
C ARG A 132 -6.21 18.92 -10.76
N ILE A 133 -5.77 18.42 -11.92
CA ILE A 133 -5.86 16.99 -12.23
C ILE A 133 -4.93 16.17 -11.33
N TYR A 134 -3.70 16.63 -11.07
CA TYR A 134 -2.80 15.94 -10.14
C TYR A 134 -3.33 15.93 -8.71
N SER A 135 -3.86 17.05 -8.22
CA SER A 135 -4.46 17.13 -6.88
C SER A 135 -5.65 16.17 -6.75
N LEU A 136 -6.45 16.06 -7.82
CA LEU A 136 -7.58 15.13 -7.87
C LEU A 136 -7.10 13.67 -7.88
N LEU A 137 -6.12 13.33 -8.70
CA LEU A 137 -5.53 11.98 -8.76
C LEU A 137 -4.87 11.58 -7.44
N TRP A 138 -4.12 12.49 -6.80
CA TRP A 138 -3.49 12.24 -5.51
C TRP A 138 -4.49 11.85 -4.41
N ARG A 139 -5.72 12.37 -4.50
CA ARG A 139 -6.81 12.05 -3.55
C ARG A 139 -7.58 10.78 -3.93
N ARG A 140 -7.53 10.39 -5.20
CA ARG A 140 -8.29 9.24 -5.74
C ARG A 140 -7.47 7.98 -5.87
N VAL A 141 -6.18 8.08 -6.12
CA VAL A 141 -5.25 6.95 -6.26
C VAL A 141 -4.40 6.87 -5.01
N THR A 142 -4.56 5.79 -4.25
CA THR A 142 -3.81 5.56 -3.01
C THR A 142 -3.07 4.22 -3.11
N ALA A 143 -1.76 4.26 -2.91
CA ALA A 143 -0.96 3.06 -2.70
C ALA A 143 -0.79 2.80 -1.19
N ARG A 144 -0.89 1.54 -0.75
CA ARG A 144 -0.67 1.14 0.65
C ARG A 144 0.00 -0.23 0.70
N PHE A 145 0.97 -0.40 1.59
CA PHE A 145 1.50 -1.72 1.93
C PHE A 145 0.39 -2.52 2.63
N VAL A 146 0.21 -3.78 2.23
CA VAL A 146 -0.72 -4.70 2.90
C VAL A 146 0.07 -5.56 3.90
N ASP A 147 1.16 -6.16 3.42
CA ASP A 147 2.18 -6.89 4.18
C ASP A 147 3.59 -6.41 3.74
N ASP A 148 4.65 -7.04 4.27
CA ASP A 148 6.04 -6.66 3.98
C ASP A 148 6.39 -6.72 2.47
N ASN A 149 5.73 -7.60 1.72
CA ASN A 149 6.02 -7.86 0.30
C ASN A 149 4.80 -7.65 -0.61
N SER A 150 3.73 -7.03 -0.12
CA SER A 150 2.51 -6.82 -0.90
C SER A 150 2.09 -5.34 -0.94
N LEU A 151 1.70 -4.88 -2.13
CA LEU A 151 1.26 -3.52 -2.38
C LEU A 151 -0.19 -3.55 -2.89
N SER A 152 -1.05 -2.75 -2.26
CA SER A 152 -2.41 -2.49 -2.69
C SER A 152 -2.50 -1.11 -3.31
N ILE A 153 -3.06 -1.04 -4.51
CA ILE A 153 -3.34 0.21 -5.20
C ILE A 153 -4.84 0.34 -5.33
N THR A 154 -5.39 1.34 -4.65
CA THR A 154 -6.81 1.63 -4.58
C THR A 154 -7.10 2.89 -5.38
N VAL A 155 -8.10 2.81 -6.25
CA VAL A 155 -8.60 3.94 -7.05
C VAL A 155 -10.05 4.21 -6.70
N LEU A 156 -10.35 5.47 -6.41
CA LEU A 156 -11.70 5.98 -6.15
C LEU A 156 -12.22 6.73 -7.36
N ASP A 157 -13.37 6.33 -7.91
CA ASP A 157 -14.02 7.08 -8.99
C ASP A 157 -15.54 7.00 -8.94
N ALA A 158 -16.23 7.96 -9.57
CA ALA A 158 -17.69 7.91 -9.71
C ALA A 158 -18.13 6.84 -10.73
N ASP A 159 -17.27 6.49 -11.69
CA ASP A 159 -17.47 5.33 -12.56
C ASP A 159 -16.70 4.12 -12.03
N ARG A 160 -17.46 3.10 -11.59
CA ARG A 160 -16.94 1.80 -11.12
C ARG A 160 -16.03 1.10 -12.14
N ALA A 161 -16.35 1.21 -13.43
CA ALA A 161 -15.60 0.54 -14.48
C ALA A 161 -14.26 1.24 -14.70
N LEU A 162 -14.27 2.57 -14.68
CA LEU A 162 -13.06 3.37 -14.78
C LEU A 162 -12.15 3.17 -13.57
N ALA A 163 -12.69 3.13 -12.34
CA ALA A 163 -11.89 2.85 -11.14
C ALA A 163 -11.13 1.53 -11.24
N ALA A 164 -11.83 0.46 -11.64
CA ALA A 164 -11.21 -0.86 -11.83
C ALA A 164 -10.20 -0.87 -12.99
N ALA A 165 -10.51 -0.19 -14.09
CA ALA A 165 -9.59 -0.06 -15.22
C ALA A 165 -8.30 0.68 -14.83
N MET A 166 -8.42 1.82 -14.15
CA MET A 166 -7.28 2.59 -13.65
C MET A 166 -6.41 1.78 -12.69
N ALA A 167 -7.00 1.09 -11.71
CA ALA A 167 -6.23 0.28 -10.76
C ALA A 167 -5.44 -0.83 -11.46
N ASN A 168 -6.09 -1.56 -12.39
CA ASN A 168 -5.44 -2.60 -13.19
C ASN A 168 -4.35 -2.02 -14.11
N GLU A 169 -4.58 -0.81 -14.64
CA GLU A 169 -3.64 -0.13 -15.52
C GLU A 169 -2.37 0.31 -14.77
N VAL A 170 -2.50 0.80 -13.54
CA VAL A 170 -1.31 1.09 -12.70
C VAL A 170 -0.47 -0.18 -12.50
N PHE A 171 -1.10 -1.32 -12.20
CA PHE A 171 -0.38 -2.59 -12.09
C PHE A 171 0.32 -2.98 -13.40
N ARG A 172 -0.38 -2.90 -14.53
CA ARG A 172 0.18 -3.21 -15.86
C ARG A 172 1.39 -2.32 -16.18
N GLN A 173 1.28 -1.02 -15.91
CA GLN A 173 2.37 -0.08 -16.17
C GLN A 173 3.56 -0.31 -15.22
N LEU A 174 3.30 -0.67 -13.96
CA LEU A 174 4.36 -1.11 -13.05
C LEU A 174 5.07 -2.36 -13.58
N GLU A 175 4.33 -3.37 -14.03
CA GLU A 175 4.91 -4.59 -14.60
C GLU A 175 5.85 -4.27 -15.78
N VAL A 176 5.41 -3.40 -16.71
CA VAL A 176 6.23 -2.97 -17.85
C VAL A 176 7.51 -2.27 -17.38
N LEU A 177 7.39 -1.29 -16.47
CA LEU A 177 8.54 -0.53 -15.97
C LEU A 177 9.52 -1.40 -15.20
N THR A 178 9.01 -2.29 -14.35
CA THR A 178 9.83 -3.18 -13.53
C THR A 178 10.51 -4.23 -14.38
N ARG A 179 9.82 -4.80 -15.38
CA ARG A 179 10.42 -5.74 -16.34
C ARG A 179 11.53 -5.07 -17.15
N ALA A 180 11.30 -3.84 -17.63
CA ALA A 180 12.34 -3.09 -18.34
C ALA A 180 13.58 -2.85 -17.46
N GLN A 181 13.38 -2.44 -16.20
CA GLN A 181 14.48 -2.26 -15.25
C GLN A 181 15.22 -3.56 -14.94
N ALA A 182 14.50 -4.67 -14.78
CA ALA A 182 15.08 -5.98 -14.54
C ALA A 182 15.92 -6.46 -15.73
N LEU A 183 15.45 -6.25 -16.97
CA LEU A 183 16.20 -6.55 -18.18
C LEU A 183 17.49 -5.73 -18.25
N THR A 184 17.43 -4.41 -18.03
CA THR A 184 18.64 -3.56 -17.99
C THR A 184 19.62 -3.99 -16.89
N ALA A 185 19.12 -4.39 -15.73
CA ALA A 185 19.96 -4.90 -14.64
C ALA A 185 20.65 -6.22 -15.03
N LEU A 186 19.92 -7.13 -15.67
CA LEU A 186 20.47 -8.40 -16.17
C LEU A 186 21.50 -8.18 -17.28
N GLU A 187 21.26 -7.27 -18.22
CA GLU A 187 22.22 -6.91 -19.27
C GLU A 187 23.51 -6.35 -18.68
N ARG A 188 23.40 -5.43 -17.71
CA ARG A 188 24.54 -4.86 -17.00
C ARG A 188 25.32 -5.95 -16.24
N LYS A 189 24.62 -6.84 -15.55
CA LYS A 189 25.22 -7.98 -14.85
C LYS A 189 25.96 -8.90 -15.82
N GLY A 190 25.36 -9.21 -16.97
CA GLY A 190 25.98 -10.00 -18.04
C GLY A 190 27.20 -9.31 -18.67
N ALA A 191 27.23 -7.98 -18.76
CA ALA A 191 28.42 -7.25 -19.20
C ALA A 191 29.57 -7.38 -18.20
N ILE A 192 29.29 -7.18 -16.90
CA ILE A 192 30.29 -7.33 -15.81
C ILE A 192 30.85 -8.76 -15.78
N TYR A 193 29.99 -9.78 -15.90
CA TYR A 193 30.46 -11.16 -15.93
C TYR A 193 31.33 -11.50 -17.13
N ARG A 194 31.01 -10.98 -18.32
CA ARG A 194 31.88 -11.16 -19.50
C ARG A 194 33.26 -10.56 -19.28
N GLU A 195 33.32 -9.36 -18.70
CA GLU A 195 34.60 -8.72 -18.37
C GLU A 195 35.38 -9.51 -17.31
N ALA A 196 34.71 -9.97 -16.26
CA ALA A 196 35.32 -10.80 -15.22
C ALA A 196 35.88 -12.11 -15.80
N MET A 197 35.15 -12.75 -16.71
CA MET A 197 35.59 -13.97 -17.40
C MET A 197 36.81 -13.74 -18.27
N ASP A 198 36.84 -12.66 -19.05
CA ASP A 198 38.01 -12.30 -19.87
C ASP A 198 39.25 -12.07 -19.00
N GLN A 199 39.09 -11.39 -17.85
CA GLN A 199 40.17 -11.19 -16.88
C GLN A 199 40.63 -12.51 -16.24
N MET A 200 39.70 -13.38 -15.85
CA MET A 200 40.03 -14.70 -15.28
C MET A 200 40.72 -15.61 -16.30
N GLU A 201 40.28 -15.61 -17.56
CA GLU A 201 40.91 -16.38 -18.63
C GLU A 201 42.35 -15.90 -18.89
N LYS A 202 42.56 -14.58 -18.97
CA LYS A 202 43.90 -13.98 -19.10
C LYS A 202 44.80 -14.38 -17.93
N ARG A 203 44.27 -14.35 -16.70
CA ARG A 203 45.01 -14.74 -15.49
C ARG A 203 45.33 -16.24 -15.48
N SER A 204 44.39 -17.09 -15.85
CA SER A 204 44.57 -18.54 -15.94
C SER A 204 45.64 -18.90 -16.99
N LYS A 205 45.61 -18.24 -18.16
CA LYS A 205 46.67 -18.38 -19.19
C LYS A 205 48.04 -17.95 -18.68
N ALA A 206 48.13 -16.81 -17.97
CA ALA A 206 49.39 -16.36 -17.38
C ALA A 206 49.93 -17.38 -16.36
N GLN A 207 49.08 -17.88 -15.46
CA GLN A 207 49.46 -18.91 -14.48
C GLN A 207 49.86 -20.23 -15.13
N THR A 208 49.22 -20.61 -16.24
CA THR A 208 49.60 -21.80 -17.02
C THR A 208 50.98 -21.62 -17.65
N ASN A 209 51.27 -20.44 -18.20
CA ASN A 209 52.60 -20.13 -18.73
C ASN A 209 53.67 -20.16 -17.62
N ASP A 210 53.35 -19.63 -16.43
CA ASP A 210 54.24 -19.70 -15.26
C ASP A 210 54.52 -21.15 -14.82
N LEU A 211 53.48 -22.00 -14.80
CA LEU A 211 53.64 -23.44 -14.52
C LEU A 211 54.57 -24.12 -15.51
N VAL A 212 54.38 -23.86 -16.81
CA VAL A 212 55.23 -24.42 -17.87
C VAL A 212 56.67 -23.96 -17.69
N ALA A 213 56.89 -22.68 -17.37
CA ALA A 213 58.23 -22.15 -17.11
C ALA A 213 58.90 -22.80 -15.89
N ILE A 214 58.16 -22.97 -14.78
CA ILE A 214 58.67 -23.63 -13.57
C ILE A 214 58.96 -25.11 -13.83
N ALA A 215 58.08 -25.82 -14.54
CA ALA A 215 58.28 -27.22 -14.90
C ALA A 215 59.51 -27.41 -15.80
N THR A 216 59.70 -26.53 -16.80
CA THR A 216 60.87 -26.56 -17.69
C THR A 216 62.17 -26.30 -16.92
N GLU A 217 62.17 -25.35 -15.98
CA GLU A 217 63.34 -25.09 -15.12
C GLU A 217 63.61 -26.25 -14.15
N PHE A 218 62.56 -26.93 -13.68
CA PHE A 218 62.69 -28.13 -12.85
C PHE A 218 63.36 -29.27 -13.62
N GLU A 219 62.87 -29.59 -14.82
CA GLU A 219 63.44 -30.63 -15.70
C GLU A 219 64.93 -30.36 -15.95
N ARG A 220 65.28 -29.12 -16.33
CA ARG A 220 66.66 -28.69 -16.56
C ARG A 220 67.56 -28.84 -15.33
N ARG A 221 67.03 -28.64 -14.12
CA ARG A 221 67.79 -28.86 -12.87
C ARG A 221 67.96 -30.34 -12.56
N THR A 222 66.92 -31.15 -12.73
CA THR A 222 66.99 -32.60 -12.50
C THR A 222 67.97 -33.31 -13.45
N GLU A 223 68.06 -32.86 -14.71
CA GLU A 223 69.06 -33.36 -15.68
C GLU A 223 70.50 -33.02 -15.26
N ARG A 224 70.73 -31.88 -14.61
CA ARG A 224 72.06 -31.51 -14.10
C ARG A 224 72.46 -32.29 -12.86
N THR A 225 71.52 -32.56 -11.96
CA THR A 225 71.78 -33.26 -10.69
C THR A 225 72.02 -34.77 -10.89
N SER A 226 71.49 -35.36 -11.96
CA SER A 226 71.75 -36.77 -12.31
C SER A 226 73.21 -37.05 -12.72
N GLY A 227 74.04 -36.02 -12.88
CA GLY A 227 75.47 -36.10 -13.21
C GLY A 227 76.44 -36.37 -12.04
N GLY A 228 76.00 -36.58 -10.79
CA GLY A 228 76.83 -37.20 -9.74
C GLY A 228 77.04 -36.45 -8.42
N GLU A 229 76.46 -35.28 -8.20
CA GLU A 229 76.62 -34.54 -6.94
C GLU A 229 75.33 -34.55 -6.11
N ARG A 230 75.36 -35.27 -4.97
CA ARG A 230 74.29 -35.32 -3.96
C ARG A 230 74.14 -33.96 -3.25
N LEU A 231 73.46 -33.01 -3.89
CA LEU A 231 73.03 -31.77 -3.26
C LEU A 231 71.62 -31.94 -2.64
N GLN A 232 71.47 -31.41 -1.43
CA GLN A 232 70.30 -31.48 -0.57
C GLN A 232 69.01 -30.98 -1.24
N ASP A 233 68.12 -31.93 -1.51
CA ASP A 233 66.66 -31.86 -1.78
C ASP A 233 66.05 -30.53 -2.30
N PRO A 234 66.56 -29.94 -3.40
CA PRO A 234 65.89 -28.79 -4.05
C PRO A 234 64.58 -29.21 -4.75
N THR A 235 64.35 -30.51 -4.87
CA THR A 235 63.19 -31.13 -5.53
C THR A 235 61.89 -30.94 -4.75
N ALA A 236 61.93 -30.99 -3.42
CA ALA A 236 60.74 -30.80 -2.58
C ALA A 236 60.15 -29.38 -2.68
N ALA A 237 60.99 -28.35 -2.74
CA ALA A 237 60.54 -26.96 -2.80
C ALA A 237 59.83 -26.63 -4.12
N VAL A 238 60.35 -27.13 -5.25
CA VAL A 238 59.73 -26.92 -6.57
C VAL A 238 58.44 -27.75 -6.70
N GLY A 239 58.43 -28.98 -6.19
CA GLY A 239 57.22 -29.79 -6.11
C GLY A 239 56.09 -29.12 -5.34
N PHE A 240 56.41 -28.48 -4.20
CA PHE A 240 55.44 -27.71 -3.42
C PHE A 240 54.90 -26.50 -4.19
N GLN A 241 55.76 -25.74 -4.89
CA GLN A 241 55.34 -24.61 -5.72
C GLN A 241 54.42 -25.05 -6.86
N LEU A 242 54.76 -26.14 -7.56
CA LEU A 242 53.92 -26.72 -8.61
C LEU A 242 52.55 -27.14 -8.07
N ALA A 243 52.52 -27.84 -6.93
CA ALA A 243 51.27 -28.24 -6.28
C ALA A 243 50.41 -27.02 -5.88
N GLN A 244 51.02 -25.96 -5.35
CA GLN A 244 50.31 -24.74 -4.97
C GLN A 244 49.72 -24.01 -6.18
N ILE A 245 50.46 -23.91 -7.29
CA ILE A 245 49.95 -23.25 -8.49
C ILE A 245 48.88 -24.12 -9.18
N ALA A 246 49.07 -25.44 -9.22
CA ALA A 246 48.06 -26.36 -9.72
C ALA A 246 46.74 -26.25 -8.93
N ALA A 247 46.80 -26.19 -7.60
CA ALA A 247 45.63 -25.98 -6.76
C ALA A 247 44.92 -24.65 -7.07
N LYS A 248 45.68 -23.55 -7.23
CA LYS A 248 45.13 -22.24 -7.63
C LYS A 248 44.46 -22.29 -9.01
N LEU A 249 45.05 -23.00 -9.97
CA LEU A 249 44.48 -23.17 -11.31
C LEU A 249 43.18 -23.95 -11.27
N THR A 250 43.11 -25.02 -10.48
CA THR A 250 41.88 -25.80 -10.28
C THR A 250 40.77 -24.91 -9.71
N THR A 251 41.05 -24.14 -8.65
CA THR A 251 40.06 -23.22 -8.07
C THR A 251 39.60 -22.14 -9.05
N ALA A 252 40.51 -21.59 -9.86
CA ALA A 252 40.17 -20.58 -10.86
C ALA A 252 39.30 -21.17 -11.99
N ASN A 253 39.57 -22.41 -12.41
CA ASN A 253 38.76 -23.11 -13.41
C ASN A 253 37.36 -23.45 -12.88
N GLU A 254 37.24 -23.86 -11.61
CA GLU A 254 35.94 -24.10 -10.98
C GLU A 254 35.12 -22.80 -10.88
N GLU A 255 35.74 -21.69 -10.48
CA GLU A 255 35.11 -20.37 -10.42
C GLU A 255 34.66 -19.87 -11.81
N LEU A 256 35.49 -20.09 -12.84
CA LEU A 256 35.17 -19.77 -14.23
C LEU A 256 34.01 -20.62 -14.76
N ALA A 257 34.00 -21.92 -14.46
CA ALA A 257 32.91 -22.82 -14.83
C ALA A 257 31.60 -22.47 -14.10
N SER A 258 31.66 -22.02 -12.85
CA SER A 258 30.49 -21.51 -12.11
C SER A 258 29.95 -20.23 -12.73
N THR A 259 30.82 -19.23 -12.94
CA THR A 259 30.44 -17.92 -13.48
C THR A 259 29.86 -18.05 -14.89
N ARG A 260 30.41 -18.94 -15.72
CA ARG A 260 29.88 -19.24 -17.05
C ARG A 260 28.47 -19.81 -16.98
N ARG A 261 28.21 -20.76 -16.07
CA ARG A 261 26.86 -21.30 -15.85
C ARG A 261 25.88 -20.20 -15.41
N ASP A 262 26.29 -19.34 -14.48
CA ASP A 262 25.44 -18.23 -14.02
C ASP A 262 25.11 -17.24 -15.13
N LEU A 263 26.07 -16.98 -16.03
CA LEU A 263 25.86 -16.16 -17.22
C LEU A 263 24.90 -16.84 -18.20
N GLU A 264 25.06 -18.13 -18.46
CA GLU A 264 24.16 -18.89 -19.35
C GLU A 264 22.73 -18.90 -18.81
N ILE A 265 22.54 -19.08 -17.50
CA ILE A 265 21.24 -18.96 -16.83
C ILE A 265 20.69 -17.54 -16.98
N SER A 266 21.49 -16.52 -16.70
CA SER A 266 21.06 -15.12 -16.83
C SER A 266 20.67 -14.78 -18.28
N ALA A 267 21.41 -15.28 -19.26
CA ALA A 267 21.12 -15.10 -20.68
C ALA A 267 19.85 -15.85 -21.10
N ALA A 268 19.60 -17.03 -20.55
CA ALA A 268 18.35 -17.77 -20.77
C ALA A 268 17.15 -17.01 -20.23
N LEU A 269 17.24 -16.46 -19.00
CA LEU A 269 16.18 -15.63 -18.40
C LEU A 269 15.86 -14.38 -19.25
N ILE A 270 16.89 -13.69 -19.76
CA ILE A 270 16.71 -12.56 -20.68
C ILE A 270 15.99 -13.02 -21.96
N ARG A 271 16.43 -14.15 -22.54
CA ARG A 271 15.90 -14.67 -23.82
C ARG A 271 14.44 -15.06 -23.73
N GLU A 272 14.05 -15.74 -22.65
CA GLU A 272 12.67 -16.15 -22.43
C GLU A 272 11.79 -14.99 -21.95
N GLN A 273 12.39 -13.85 -21.62
CA GLN A 273 11.75 -12.69 -21.00
C GLN A 273 10.94 -13.05 -19.73
N GLN A 274 11.18 -14.23 -19.15
CA GLN A 274 10.49 -14.73 -17.96
C GLN A 274 11.15 -14.17 -16.72
N VAL A 275 11.11 -12.84 -16.56
CA VAL A 275 11.48 -12.20 -15.31
C VAL A 275 10.19 -11.77 -14.63
N PRO A 276 9.43 -12.71 -14.01
CA PRO A 276 8.29 -12.32 -13.20
C PRO A 276 8.85 -11.56 -12.00
N VAL A 277 8.63 -10.25 -11.97
CA VAL A 277 8.99 -9.43 -10.80
C VAL A 277 7.77 -9.17 -9.92
N LEU A 278 6.59 -9.17 -10.54
CA LEU A 278 5.32 -8.88 -9.89
C LEU A 278 4.35 -10.02 -10.15
N HIS A 279 3.72 -10.50 -9.10
CA HIS A 279 2.65 -11.48 -9.20
C HIS A 279 1.34 -10.86 -8.75
N LEU A 280 0.34 -10.97 -9.61
CA LEU A 280 -0.99 -10.45 -9.34
C LEU A 280 -1.70 -11.34 -8.30
N ALA A 281 -1.91 -10.80 -7.09
CA ALA A 281 -2.66 -11.48 -6.03
C ALA A 281 -4.16 -11.40 -6.28
N ARG A 282 -4.63 -10.19 -6.61
CA ARG A 282 -6.03 -9.86 -6.81
C ARG A 282 -6.14 -8.78 -7.86
N LYS A 283 -6.84 -9.09 -8.95
CA LYS A 283 -7.23 -8.12 -9.97
C LYS A 283 -8.29 -7.17 -9.42
N ALA A 284 -8.22 -5.90 -9.81
CA ALA A 284 -9.28 -4.94 -9.52
C ALA A 284 -10.54 -5.35 -10.29
N ILE A 285 -11.63 -5.62 -9.55
CA ILE A 285 -12.94 -5.94 -10.10
C ILE A 285 -13.88 -4.75 -9.91
N LEU A 286 -14.98 -4.74 -10.67
CA LEU A 286 -16.09 -3.83 -10.47
C LEU A 286 -16.62 -4.08 -9.05
N ASP A 287 -16.33 -3.17 -8.14
CA ASP A 287 -16.78 -3.32 -6.76
C ASP A 287 -18.30 -3.09 -6.72
N ILE A 288 -19.02 -4.12 -6.27
CA ILE A 288 -20.47 -4.11 -6.06
C ILE A 288 -20.75 -3.78 -4.59
N GLU A 289 -19.76 -3.94 -3.71
CA GLU A 289 -19.87 -3.88 -2.26
C GLU A 289 -19.47 -2.52 -1.67
N THR A 290 -18.78 -1.63 -2.41
CA THR A 290 -18.74 -0.20 -2.08
C THR A 290 -20.12 0.45 -2.31
N ILE A 291 -21.12 -0.07 -1.61
CA ILE A 291 -22.31 0.66 -1.26
C ILE A 291 -21.80 1.77 -0.33
N PRO A 292 -22.08 3.05 -0.57
CA PRO A 292 -21.75 4.13 0.36
C PRO A 292 -22.67 4.09 1.59
N HIS A 293 -22.91 2.92 2.18
CA HIS A 293 -23.87 2.71 3.27
C HIS A 293 -23.53 3.55 4.50
N LEU A 294 -22.26 3.90 4.71
CA LEU A 294 -21.89 4.81 5.78
C LEU A 294 -22.30 6.26 5.49
N GLU A 295 -22.14 6.74 4.25
CA GLU A 295 -22.54 8.10 3.87
C GLU A 295 -24.04 8.22 3.66
N ILE A 296 -24.67 7.22 3.02
CA ILE A 296 -26.12 7.06 2.98
C ILE A 296 -26.67 6.91 4.41
N GLY A 297 -26.00 6.16 5.27
CA GLY A 297 -26.38 5.99 6.68
C GLY A 297 -26.35 7.30 7.45
N LYS A 298 -25.31 8.13 7.25
CA LYS A 298 -25.25 9.50 7.80
C LYS A 298 -26.34 10.40 7.23
N ALA A 299 -26.62 10.31 5.93
CA ALA A 299 -27.70 11.06 5.30
C ALA A 299 -29.07 10.66 5.86
N ILE A 300 -29.35 9.36 5.97
CA ILE A 300 -30.58 8.82 6.57
C ILE A 300 -30.66 9.21 8.05
N ALA A 301 -29.57 9.10 8.81
CA ALA A 301 -29.55 9.48 10.22
C ALA A 301 -29.81 10.98 10.41
N SER A 302 -29.22 11.85 9.59
CA SER A 302 -29.49 13.29 9.64
C SER A 302 -30.93 13.63 9.25
N LEU A 303 -31.49 12.94 8.24
CA LEU A 303 -32.90 13.05 7.88
C LEU A 303 -33.82 12.55 9.00
N ALA A 304 -33.47 11.45 9.66
CA ALA A 304 -34.23 10.91 10.78
C ALA A 304 -34.24 11.86 11.98
N VAL A 305 -33.11 12.49 12.30
CA VAL A 305 -33.02 13.54 13.32
C VAL A 305 -33.90 14.74 12.93
N LEU A 306 -33.88 15.14 11.67
CA LEU A 306 -34.73 16.22 11.17
C LEU A 306 -36.23 15.90 11.33
N ILE A 307 -36.64 14.69 10.94
CA ILE A 307 -38.02 14.21 11.08
C ILE A 307 -38.41 14.13 12.56
N MET A 308 -37.53 13.61 13.42
CA MET A 308 -37.79 13.52 14.86
C MET A 308 -38.02 14.91 15.48
N LEU A 309 -37.19 15.89 15.11
CA LEU A 309 -37.36 17.29 15.54
C LEU A 309 -38.69 17.87 15.04
N LEU A 310 -39.07 17.58 13.79
CA LEU A 310 -40.33 18.03 13.20
C LEU A 310 -41.55 17.39 13.87
N VAL A 311 -41.53 16.08 14.14
CA VAL A 311 -42.59 15.37 14.87
C VAL A 311 -42.72 15.88 16.29
N THR A 312 -41.61 16.13 16.97
CA THR A 312 -41.62 16.69 18.34
C THR A 312 -42.20 18.11 18.33
N ALA A 313 -41.87 18.91 17.31
CA ALA A 313 -42.46 20.23 17.11
C ALA A 313 -43.98 20.14 16.82
N LEU A 314 -44.45 19.17 16.03
CA LEU A 314 -45.88 18.96 15.76
C LEU A 314 -46.64 18.49 17.00
N LEU A 315 -46.10 17.51 17.74
CA LEU A 315 -46.70 17.00 18.97
C LEU A 315 -46.83 18.11 20.02
N THR A 316 -45.78 18.91 20.21
CA THR A 316 -45.83 20.06 21.13
C THR A 316 -46.87 21.10 20.69
N LEU A 317 -47.08 21.29 19.39
CA LEU A 317 -48.12 22.17 18.85
C LEU A 317 -49.52 21.59 19.10
N TRP A 318 -49.71 20.29 18.85
CA TRP A 318 -50.97 19.58 19.08
C TRP A 318 -51.37 19.56 20.55
N PHE A 319 -50.45 19.29 21.48
CA PHE A 319 -50.76 19.34 22.91
C PHE A 319 -51.12 20.75 23.38
N LYS A 320 -50.51 21.78 22.78
CA LYS A 320 -50.75 23.19 23.16
C LYS A 320 -52.06 23.76 22.62
N HIS A 321 -52.49 23.36 21.42
CA HIS A 321 -53.72 23.89 20.78
C HIS A 321 -54.82 22.83 20.65
N GLY A 322 -54.60 21.62 21.17
CA GLY A 322 -55.53 20.50 21.04
C GLY A 322 -56.88 20.75 21.70
N SER A 323 -56.97 21.63 22.71
CA SER A 323 -58.25 22.07 23.27
C SER A 323 -59.03 22.94 22.28
N GLU A 324 -58.40 23.96 21.69
CA GLU A 324 -59.02 24.85 20.70
C GLU A 324 -59.45 24.08 19.44
N VAL A 325 -58.65 23.12 19.01
CA VAL A 325 -58.98 22.24 17.88
C VAL A 325 -60.15 21.31 18.21
N LYS A 326 -60.21 20.76 19.43
CA LYS A 326 -61.36 19.94 19.87
C LYS A 326 -62.64 20.76 19.92
N ASP A 327 -62.57 22.01 20.35
CA ASP A 327 -63.73 22.90 20.41
C ASP A 327 -64.20 23.29 19.00
N TYR A 328 -63.27 23.52 18.06
CA TYR A 328 -63.59 23.75 16.65
C TYR A 328 -64.32 22.55 16.00
N PHE A 329 -63.82 21.32 16.21
CA PHE A 329 -64.47 20.12 15.65
C PHE A 329 -65.82 19.79 16.30
N ARG A 330 -65.98 20.08 17.59
CA ARG A 330 -67.30 20.00 18.25
C ARG A 330 -68.29 20.99 17.66
N GLY A 331 -67.85 22.19 17.31
CA GLY A 331 -68.69 23.19 16.64
C GLY A 331 -69.19 22.72 15.26
N ILE A 332 -68.34 22.05 14.47
CA ILE A 332 -68.74 21.52 13.16
C ILE A 332 -69.72 20.36 13.29
N ASN A 333 -69.48 19.40 14.19
CA ASN A 333 -70.40 18.27 14.41
C ASN A 333 -71.74 18.66 15.05
N ALA A 334 -71.82 19.82 15.70
CA ALA A 334 -73.07 20.36 16.21
C ALA A 334 -73.88 21.10 15.13
N ALA A 335 -73.25 21.47 14.01
CA ALA A 335 -73.88 22.18 12.89
C ALA A 335 -74.28 21.26 11.72
N ALA A 336 -73.84 19.99 11.75
CA ALA A 336 -74.21 18.93 10.82
C ALA A 336 -75.28 18.03 11.44
#